data_AF-A0A3B1A2Y9-F1
#
_entry.id   AF-A0A3B1A2Y9-F1
#
_cell.length_a   1.000
_cell.length_b   1.000
_cell.length_c   1.000
_cell.angle_alpha   90.00
_cell.angle_beta   90.00
_cell.angle_gamma   90.00
#
_symmetry.space_group_name_H-M   'P 1'
#
loop_
_entity.id
_entity.type
_entity.pdbx_description
1 polymer ?
#
loop_
_entity_poly.entity_id
_entity_poly.type
_entity_poly.pdbx_seq_one_letter_code
_entity_poly.pdbx_strand_id
1 'polypeptide(L)'
;MQIFRLVSLVLLVVVGLTACGTQSVKIAVDSIVGQKDIPAKHYTWLSGMRGTSRNDLHFREFSRYFQTVLQDHGYHENTGKDAPIAIYFSYGVSPGRTTQYTTTTPIYEWEGGDTIVYTETKKDKEGKMTSTVTSTVTTPARQRLVGMSVGTSRYTVFTRFVTLEAKRYQAGGKPKDMQTLWKSKITSTGPSSDLRALMPIMAAAAAPYIGVDTGETKVVKMKKDDPRVAEFKQRVRGKAE
;
A
#
# COMPACT_ATOMS: atom_id res chain seq x y z
N MET A 1 34.58 -34.52 -1.29
CA MET A 1 33.12 -34.56 -1.54
C MET A 1 32.27 -33.82 -0.50
N GLN A 2 32.62 -33.80 0.81
CA GLN A 2 31.81 -33.09 1.82
C GLN A 2 31.80 -31.55 1.71
N ILE A 3 32.92 -30.92 1.34
CA ILE A 3 33.01 -29.45 1.19
C ILE A 3 31.98 -28.91 0.18
N PHE A 4 31.77 -29.61 -0.94
CA PHE A 4 30.75 -29.26 -1.94
C PHE A 4 29.31 -29.32 -1.38
N ARG A 5 29.03 -30.26 -0.46
CA ARG A 5 27.72 -30.33 0.22
C ARG A 5 27.52 -29.18 1.20
N LEU A 6 28.57 -28.78 1.93
CA LEU A 6 28.51 -27.62 2.84
C LEU A 6 28.29 -26.31 2.06
N VAL A 7 29.06 -26.09 0.99
CA VAL A 7 28.93 -24.90 0.13
C VAL A 7 27.55 -24.85 -0.53
N SER A 8 27.02 -25.98 -1.02
CA SER A 8 25.67 -26.04 -1.58
C SER A 8 24.58 -25.74 -0.56
N LEU A 9 24.75 -26.13 0.72
CA LEU A 9 23.78 -25.83 1.78
C LEU A 9 23.79 -24.33 2.13
N VAL A 10 24.98 -23.73 2.25
CA VAL A 10 25.14 -22.29 2.51
C VAL A 10 24.60 -21.45 1.36
N LEU A 11 24.84 -21.85 0.10
CA LEU A 11 24.31 -21.16 -1.07
C LEU A 11 22.77 -21.21 -1.12
N LEU A 12 22.16 -22.33 -0.73
CA LEU A 12 20.69 -22.46 -0.64
C LEU A 12 20.08 -21.53 0.41
N VAL A 13 20.76 -21.37 1.56
CA VAL A 13 20.34 -20.45 2.64
C VAL A 13 20.48 -18.98 2.23
N VAL A 14 21.56 -18.62 1.52
CA VAL A 14 21.78 -17.25 1.04
C VAL A 14 20.78 -16.87 -0.07
N VAL A 15 20.45 -17.79 -0.98
CA VAL A 15 19.43 -17.55 -2.02
C VAL A 15 18.01 -17.47 -1.43
N GLY A 16 17.73 -18.22 -0.35
CA GLY A 16 16.45 -18.16 0.38
C GLY A 16 16.13 -16.81 1.03
N LEU A 17 17.12 -15.93 1.22
CA LEU A 17 16.95 -14.60 1.83
C LEU A 17 16.59 -13.49 0.84
N THR A 18 16.54 -13.76 -0.47
CA THR A 18 16.04 -12.81 -1.49
C THR A 18 14.50 -12.82 -1.59
N ALA A 19 13.82 -12.98 -0.44
CA ALA A 19 12.38 -13.15 -0.37
C ALA A 19 11.61 -11.84 -0.61
N CYS A 20 11.05 -11.72 -1.82
CA CYS A 20 9.88 -10.93 -2.20
C CYS A 20 9.87 -9.42 -1.85
N GLY A 21 9.87 -8.57 -2.89
CA GLY A 21 9.78 -7.11 -2.78
C GLY A 21 8.66 -6.64 -1.84
N THR A 22 9.04 -6.03 -0.72
CA THR A 22 8.13 -5.82 0.41
C THR A 22 7.08 -4.76 0.11
N GLN A 23 5.82 -5.17 -0.08
CA GLN A 23 4.70 -4.26 -0.32
C GLN A 23 4.39 -3.44 0.94
N SER A 24 4.91 -2.21 1.00
CA SER A 24 4.54 -1.24 2.04
C SER A 24 3.14 -0.66 1.79
N VAL A 25 2.40 -0.49 2.87
CA VAL A 25 1.10 0.19 2.93
C VAL A 25 1.34 1.61 3.46
N LYS A 26 0.70 2.60 2.84
CA LYS A 26 0.63 3.98 3.38
C LYS A 26 -0.66 4.09 4.18
N ILE A 27 -0.55 4.51 5.44
CA ILE A 27 -1.67 4.79 6.35
C ILE A 27 -1.60 6.26 6.70
N ALA A 28 -2.65 7.01 6.40
CA ALA A 28 -2.81 8.41 6.77
C ALA A 28 -3.74 8.49 7.98
N VAL A 29 -3.25 9.11 9.06
CA VAL A 29 -3.95 9.25 10.34
C VAL A 29 -4.14 10.74 10.64
N ASP A 30 -5.40 11.12 10.85
CA ASP A 30 -5.83 12.48 11.11
C ASP A 30 -6.68 12.45 12.38
N SER A 31 -6.22 13.12 13.45
CA SER A 31 -6.88 13.04 14.76
C SER A 31 -6.93 14.41 15.41
N ILE A 32 -8.12 14.78 15.88
CA ILE A 32 -8.44 16.08 16.45
C ILE A 32 -9.11 15.92 17.81
N VAL A 33 -8.77 16.79 18.76
CA VAL A 33 -9.25 16.77 20.15
C VAL A 33 -10.02 18.05 20.44
N GLY A 34 -11.30 17.92 20.81
CA GLY A 34 -12.17 19.04 21.19
C GLY A 34 -12.08 19.44 22.66
N GLN A 35 -11.61 18.55 23.54
CA GLN A 35 -11.38 18.82 24.95
C GLN A 35 -10.11 18.08 25.42
N LYS A 36 -9.09 18.81 25.90
CA LYS A 36 -7.81 18.22 26.33
C LYS A 36 -7.94 17.31 27.55
N ASP A 37 -8.71 17.72 28.56
CA ASP A 37 -8.90 16.95 29.79
C ASP A 37 -10.16 16.09 29.71
N ILE A 38 -9.94 14.77 29.64
CA ILE A 38 -10.98 13.75 29.63
C ILE A 38 -10.94 13.05 31.00
N PRO A 39 -11.84 13.39 31.94
CA PRO A 39 -11.65 13.08 33.37
C PRO A 39 -11.80 11.60 33.72
N ALA A 40 -12.41 10.80 32.85
CA ALA A 40 -12.58 9.36 33.06
C ALA A 40 -12.52 8.63 31.71
N LYS A 41 -11.61 7.66 31.58
CA LYS A 41 -11.38 6.89 30.35
C LYS A 41 -12.26 5.62 30.24
N HIS A 42 -13.32 5.52 31.03
CA HIS A 42 -14.33 4.47 30.90
C HIS A 42 -15.26 4.77 29.72
N TYR A 43 -15.43 3.81 28.82
CA TYR A 43 -16.24 3.99 27.60
C TYR A 43 -17.22 2.85 27.33
N THR A 44 -18.27 3.15 26.56
CA THR A 44 -19.13 2.15 25.94
C THR A 44 -18.82 2.08 24.43
N TRP A 45 -18.63 0.87 23.91
CA TRP A 45 -18.28 0.64 22.51
C TRP A 45 -19.52 0.49 21.63
N LEU A 46 -19.67 1.36 20.63
CA LEU A 46 -20.85 1.42 19.76
C LEU A 46 -20.45 1.36 18.28
N SER A 47 -21.35 0.82 17.47
CA SER A 47 -21.24 0.94 16.01
C SER A 47 -21.59 2.37 15.59
N GLY A 48 -20.69 3.02 14.84
CA GLY A 48 -20.98 4.27 14.14
C GLY A 48 -21.60 4.05 12.75
N MET A 49 -21.88 2.80 12.37
CA MET A 49 -22.41 2.42 11.06
C MET A 49 -23.89 2.07 11.13
N ARG A 50 -24.68 2.62 10.21
CA ARG A 50 -26.11 2.31 10.09
C ARG A 50 -26.31 0.85 9.68
N GLY A 51 -27.02 0.08 10.51
CA GLY A 51 -27.40 -1.31 10.23
C GLY A 51 -26.39 -2.37 10.66
N THR A 52 -25.18 -2.00 11.09
CA THR A 52 -24.21 -2.98 11.61
C THR A 52 -24.45 -3.25 13.09
N SER A 53 -24.79 -4.50 13.42
CA SER A 53 -24.95 -4.98 14.81
C SER A 53 -23.60 -5.15 15.51
N ARG A 54 -23.55 -4.97 16.83
CA ARG A 54 -22.37 -5.33 17.66
C ARG A 54 -22.01 -6.83 17.56
N ASN A 55 -22.97 -7.67 17.15
CA ASN A 55 -22.78 -9.11 17.01
C ASN A 55 -22.28 -9.54 15.62
N ASP A 56 -22.16 -8.61 14.66
CA ASP A 56 -21.59 -8.90 13.34
C ASP A 56 -20.14 -9.42 13.46
N LEU A 57 -19.77 -10.40 12.64
CA LEU A 57 -18.48 -11.08 12.74
C LEU A 57 -17.31 -10.14 12.39
N HIS A 58 -17.45 -9.32 11.35
CA HIS A 58 -16.43 -8.35 10.98
C HIS A 58 -16.35 -7.21 12.00
N PHE A 59 -17.49 -6.74 12.51
CA PHE A 59 -17.52 -5.74 13.57
C PHE A 59 -16.77 -6.24 14.82
N ARG A 60 -17.06 -7.46 15.29
CA ARG A 60 -16.39 -8.07 16.44
C ARG A 60 -14.89 -8.29 16.21
N GLU A 61 -14.51 -8.79 15.04
CA GLU A 61 -13.09 -9.02 14.70
C GLU A 61 -12.31 -7.70 14.64
N PHE A 62 -12.85 -6.70 13.94
CA PHE A 62 -12.13 -5.45 13.70
C PHE A 62 -12.13 -4.54 14.93
N SER A 63 -13.17 -4.59 15.77
CA SER A 63 -13.24 -3.84 17.02
C SER A 63 -12.09 -4.18 17.96
N ARG A 64 -11.75 -5.47 18.08
CA ARG A 64 -10.70 -5.98 18.99
C ARG A 64 -9.35 -5.28 18.78
N TYR A 65 -9.00 -4.96 17.53
CA TYR A 65 -7.77 -4.23 17.23
C TYR A 65 -7.78 -2.83 17.86
N PHE A 66 -8.86 -2.06 17.66
CA PHE A 66 -8.94 -0.68 18.15
C PHE A 66 -9.27 -0.60 19.64
N GLN A 67 -10.04 -1.53 20.20
CA GLN A 67 -10.22 -1.70 21.64
C GLN A 67 -8.87 -2.00 22.33
N THR A 68 -8.01 -2.83 21.72
CA THR A 68 -6.65 -3.10 22.26
C THR A 68 -5.80 -1.84 22.28
N VAL A 69 -5.80 -1.05 21.20
CA VAL A 69 -5.09 0.25 21.17
C VAL A 69 -5.64 1.19 22.25
N LEU A 70 -6.96 1.31 22.38
CA LEU A 70 -7.58 2.16 23.40
C LEU A 70 -7.19 1.72 24.82
N GLN A 71 -7.12 0.42 25.08
CA GLN A 71 -6.63 -0.12 26.35
C GLN A 71 -5.16 0.24 26.61
N ASP A 72 -4.30 0.24 25.58
CA ASP A 72 -2.91 0.69 25.70
C ASP A 72 -2.82 2.20 26.04
N HIS A 73 -3.84 2.99 25.67
CA HIS A 73 -4.03 4.40 26.07
C HIS A 73 -4.74 4.58 27.43
N GLY A 74 -4.97 3.50 28.17
CA GLY A 74 -5.65 3.51 29.47
C GLY A 74 -7.17 3.71 29.41
N TYR A 75 -7.80 3.41 28.27
CA TYR A 75 -9.27 3.36 28.16
C TYR A 75 -9.79 1.96 28.49
N HIS A 76 -10.87 1.90 29.28
CA HIS A 76 -11.48 0.65 29.72
C HIS A 76 -12.95 0.59 29.27
N GLU A 77 -13.34 -0.50 28.59
CA GLU A 77 -14.74 -0.68 28.21
C GLU A 77 -15.57 -1.06 29.45
N ASN A 78 -16.62 -0.30 29.74
CA ASN A 78 -17.62 -0.65 30.74
C ASN A 78 -18.87 -1.19 30.05
N THR A 79 -19.30 -2.38 30.45
CA THR A 79 -20.57 -3.01 30.04
C THR A 79 -21.75 -2.32 30.73
N GLY A 80 -22.12 -1.12 30.28
CA GLY A 80 -23.21 -0.36 30.87
C GLY A 80 -23.60 0.90 30.08
N LYS A 81 -24.69 1.54 30.53
CA LYS A 81 -25.13 2.86 30.05
C LYS A 81 -24.47 4.02 30.83
N ASP A 82 -23.71 3.72 31.87
CA ASP A 82 -23.17 4.71 32.81
C ASP A 82 -21.71 5.10 32.50
N ALA A 83 -21.17 4.62 31.36
CA ALA A 83 -19.86 5.04 30.89
C ALA A 83 -19.90 6.51 30.44
N PRO A 84 -19.00 7.39 30.94
CA PRO A 84 -19.01 8.82 30.60
C PRO A 84 -18.65 9.12 29.13
N ILE A 85 -18.15 8.13 28.39
CA ILE A 85 -17.77 8.25 26.98
C ILE A 85 -18.49 7.18 26.15
N ALA A 86 -19.06 7.59 25.02
CA ALA A 86 -19.42 6.68 23.93
C ALA A 86 -18.34 6.76 22.84
N ILE A 87 -17.72 5.63 22.50
CA ILE A 87 -16.80 5.55 21.35
C ILE A 87 -17.52 4.85 20.20
N TYR A 88 -17.75 5.58 19.12
CA TYR A 88 -18.34 5.08 17.89
C TYR A 88 -17.24 4.60 16.95
N PHE A 89 -17.31 3.33 16.57
CA PHE A 89 -16.41 2.70 15.61
C PHE A 89 -17.11 2.48 14.28
N SER A 90 -16.50 3.01 13.22
CA SER A 90 -16.92 2.79 11.83
C SER A 90 -15.73 2.37 10.99
N TYR A 91 -15.97 1.47 10.03
CA TYR A 91 -14.97 1.07 9.05
C TYR A 91 -15.60 0.90 7.67
N GLY A 92 -14.76 0.78 6.65
CA GLY A 92 -15.25 0.43 5.33
C GLY A 92 -14.19 0.51 4.25
N VAL A 93 -14.62 0.19 3.04
CA VAL A 93 -13.84 0.28 1.81
C VAL A 93 -14.69 0.98 0.75
N SER A 94 -14.10 1.89 -0.03
CA SER A 94 -14.78 2.48 -1.18
C SER A 94 -15.07 1.41 -2.24
N PRO A 95 -16.05 1.58 -3.15
CA PRO A 95 -16.35 0.61 -4.21
C PRO A 95 -15.22 0.40 -5.24
N GLY A 96 -14.09 1.08 -5.08
CA GLY A 96 -12.99 1.11 -6.05
C GLY A 96 -13.15 2.25 -7.05
N ARG A 97 -12.02 2.81 -7.48
CA ARG A 97 -11.92 3.73 -8.62
C ARG A 97 -10.90 3.17 -9.59
N THR A 98 -11.31 2.94 -10.84
CA THR A 98 -10.38 2.59 -11.91
C THR A 98 -9.61 3.84 -12.32
N THR A 99 -8.29 3.79 -12.19
CA THR A 99 -7.36 4.81 -12.68
C THR A 99 -6.70 4.27 -13.95
N GLN A 100 -6.54 5.13 -14.94
CA GLN A 100 -5.81 4.84 -16.17
C GLN A 100 -4.47 5.58 -16.14
N TYR A 101 -3.39 4.87 -16.42
CA TYR A 101 -2.06 5.44 -16.64
C TYR A 101 -1.63 5.15 -18.07
N THR A 102 -1.09 6.16 -18.74
CA THR A 102 -0.64 6.09 -20.13
C THR A 102 0.88 6.23 -20.13
N THR A 103 1.57 5.19 -20.59
CA THR A 103 3.03 5.20 -20.78
C THR A 103 3.34 5.29 -22.26
N THR A 104 4.14 6.27 -22.64
CA THR A 104 4.61 6.44 -24.02
C THR A 104 6.05 5.98 -24.11
N THR A 105 6.36 5.01 -24.96
CA THR A 105 7.73 4.49 -25.16
C THR A 105 8.20 4.71 -26.60
N PRO A 106 9.44 5.18 -26.83
CA PRO A 106 9.98 5.35 -28.17
C PRO A 106 10.18 3.99 -28.86
N ILE A 107 9.91 3.95 -30.17
CA ILE A 107 10.21 2.82 -31.05
C ILE A 107 11.42 3.19 -31.90
N TYR A 108 12.47 2.39 -31.82
CA TYR A 108 13.68 2.54 -32.62
C TYR A 108 13.78 1.43 -33.66
N GLU A 109 14.22 1.79 -34.86
CA GLU A 109 14.51 0.87 -35.96
C GLU A 109 15.95 1.10 -36.44
N TRP A 110 16.57 0.07 -37.00
CA TRP A 110 17.92 0.15 -37.56
C TRP A 110 17.85 0.54 -39.04
N GLU A 111 18.65 1.53 -39.44
CA GLU A 111 18.82 1.95 -40.83
C GLU A 111 20.30 1.82 -41.20
N GLY A 112 20.61 1.25 -42.37
CA GLY A 112 21.97 0.93 -42.80
C GLY A 112 22.49 -0.39 -42.23
N GLY A 113 23.77 -0.68 -42.50
CA GLY A 113 24.43 -1.98 -42.29
C GLY A 113 24.82 -2.67 -43.59
N ASP A 114 24.20 -2.29 -44.71
CA ASP A 114 24.47 -2.86 -46.02
C ASP A 114 25.86 -2.48 -46.55
N THR A 115 26.49 -3.46 -47.20
CA THR A 115 27.78 -3.30 -47.87
C THR A 115 27.60 -3.60 -49.36
N ILE A 116 27.69 -2.56 -50.18
CA ILE A 116 27.61 -2.64 -51.64
C ILE A 116 29.02 -2.81 -52.18
N VAL A 117 29.30 -3.95 -52.80
CA VAL A 117 30.54 -4.21 -53.52
C VAL A 117 30.30 -3.94 -55.00
N TYR A 118 31.03 -2.98 -55.58
CA TYR A 118 31.02 -2.72 -57.01
C TYR A 118 32.37 -3.07 -57.61
N THR A 119 32.34 -3.76 -58.74
CA THR A 119 33.53 -4.28 -59.43
C THR A 119 33.62 -3.66 -60.81
N GLU A 120 34.56 -2.73 -61.00
CA GLU A 120 34.85 -2.13 -62.28
C GLU A 120 35.92 -2.94 -63.00
N THR A 121 35.66 -3.34 -64.25
CA THR A 121 36.62 -4.04 -65.08
C THR A 121 37.12 -3.12 -66.20
N LYS A 122 38.39 -2.75 -66.13
CA LYS A 122 39.05 -1.92 -67.14
C LYS A 122 39.59 -2.81 -68.24
N LYS A 123 39.28 -2.43 -69.49
CA LYS A 123 39.79 -3.04 -70.71
C LYS A 123 40.69 -2.05 -71.44
N ASP A 124 41.69 -2.55 -72.15
CA ASP A 124 42.46 -1.76 -73.11
C ASP A 124 41.67 -1.47 -74.40
N LYS A 125 42.30 -0.78 -75.35
CA LYS A 125 41.68 -0.38 -76.63
C LYS A 125 41.42 -1.58 -77.55
N GLU A 126 42.14 -2.66 -77.32
CA GLU A 126 42.05 -3.95 -77.99
C GLU A 126 40.99 -4.87 -77.34
N GLY A 127 40.33 -4.41 -76.27
CA GLY A 127 39.24 -5.10 -75.58
C GLY A 127 39.67 -6.16 -74.56
N LYS A 128 40.98 -6.30 -74.31
CA LYS A 128 41.55 -7.24 -73.35
C LYS A 128 41.49 -6.64 -71.95
N MET A 129 41.19 -7.49 -70.97
CA MET A 129 41.04 -7.11 -69.56
C MET A 129 42.41 -6.76 -68.98
N THR A 130 42.58 -5.52 -68.51
CA THR A 130 43.87 -5.02 -67.98
C THR A 130 43.87 -4.86 -66.46
N SER A 131 42.73 -4.57 -65.84
CA SER A 131 42.61 -4.60 -64.37
C SER A 131 41.15 -4.74 -63.92
N THR A 132 40.97 -5.40 -62.77
CA THR A 132 39.70 -5.45 -62.03
C THR A 132 39.87 -4.64 -60.76
N VAL A 133 39.05 -3.60 -60.57
CA VAL A 133 39.05 -2.76 -59.37
C VAL A 133 37.76 -3.05 -58.61
N THR A 134 37.89 -3.66 -57.44
CA THR A 134 36.78 -3.89 -56.52
C THR A 134 36.77 -2.79 -55.47
N SER A 135 35.61 -2.16 -55.29
CA SER A 135 35.39 -1.08 -54.33
C SER A 135 34.15 -1.37 -53.49
N THR A 136 34.18 -0.92 -52.23
CA THR A 136 33.21 -1.32 -51.21
C THR A 136 32.63 -0.08 -50.54
N VAL A 137 31.32 0.11 -50.64
CA VAL A 137 30.58 1.16 -49.92
C VAL A 137 29.78 0.51 -48.80
N THR A 138 30.14 0.79 -47.55
CA THR A 138 29.38 0.34 -46.37
C THR A 138 28.57 1.49 -45.82
N THR A 139 27.24 1.33 -45.73
CA THR A 139 26.38 2.29 -45.04
C THR A 139 26.41 1.96 -43.55
N PRO A 140 26.84 2.87 -42.64
CA PRO A 140 26.92 2.56 -41.22
C PRO A 140 25.53 2.38 -40.62
N ALA A 141 25.33 1.29 -39.86
CA ALA A 141 24.08 1.01 -39.18
C ALA A 141 23.85 2.01 -38.04
N ARG A 142 22.67 2.65 -38.02
CA ARG A 142 22.27 3.62 -36.99
C ARG A 142 20.84 3.36 -36.53
N GLN A 143 20.56 3.62 -35.25
CA GLN A 143 19.20 3.61 -34.73
C GLN A 143 18.50 4.93 -35.05
N ARG A 144 17.31 4.85 -35.65
CA ARG A 144 16.41 5.98 -35.88
C ARG A 144 15.15 5.83 -35.03
N LEU A 145 14.71 6.91 -34.40
CA LEU A 145 13.38 6.97 -33.80
C LEU A 145 12.34 6.96 -34.92
N VAL A 146 11.51 5.92 -34.99
CA VAL A 146 10.49 5.74 -36.05
C VAL A 146 9.06 5.94 -35.56
N GLY A 147 8.85 6.05 -34.25
CA GLY A 147 7.55 6.38 -33.69
C GLY A 147 7.51 6.27 -32.18
N MET A 148 6.31 6.40 -31.61
CA MET A 148 6.04 6.21 -30.19
C MET A 148 4.94 5.17 -30.02
N SER A 149 5.17 4.17 -29.18
CA SER A 149 4.11 3.26 -28.71
C SER A 149 3.41 3.85 -27.50
N VAL A 150 2.08 3.74 -27.44
CA VAL A 150 1.27 4.24 -26.33
C VAL A 150 0.63 3.05 -25.61
N GLY A 151 1.23 2.67 -24.48
CA GLY A 151 0.69 1.64 -23.59
C GLY A 151 -0.30 2.23 -22.59
N THR A 152 -1.54 1.73 -22.59
CA THR A 152 -2.55 2.10 -21.59
C THR A 152 -2.71 1.00 -20.55
N SER A 153 -2.44 1.32 -19.27
CA SER A 153 -2.65 0.43 -18.14
C SER A 153 -3.79 0.93 -17.25
N ARG A 154 -4.74 0.05 -16.91
CA ARG A 154 -5.84 0.34 -15.98
C ARG A 154 -5.66 -0.45 -14.68
N TYR A 155 -5.84 0.21 -13.55
CA TYR A 155 -5.80 -0.43 -12.23
C TYR A 155 -6.85 0.17 -11.30
N THR A 156 -7.49 -0.68 -10.49
CA THR A 156 -8.51 -0.25 -9.52
C THR A 156 -7.87 0.04 -8.18
N VAL A 157 -8.14 1.22 -7.62
CA VAL A 157 -7.71 1.61 -6.27
C VAL A 157 -8.89 1.72 -5.32
N PHE A 158 -8.73 1.16 -4.12
CA PHE A 158 -9.72 1.18 -3.04
C PHE A 158 -9.22 2.07 -1.91
N THR A 159 -10.09 2.90 -1.35
CA THR A 159 -9.80 3.68 -0.13
C THR A 159 -10.45 2.94 1.04
N ARG A 160 -9.63 2.43 1.97
CA ARG A 160 -10.09 1.84 3.22
C ARG A 160 -10.08 2.93 4.27
N PHE A 161 -11.05 2.89 5.17
CA PHE A 161 -11.10 3.80 6.29
C PHE A 161 -11.49 3.09 7.59
N VAL A 162 -11.01 3.66 8.68
CA VAL A 162 -11.53 3.49 10.04
C VAL A 162 -11.76 4.89 10.60
N THR A 163 -12.85 5.04 11.35
CA THR A 163 -13.15 6.25 12.11
C THR A 163 -13.50 5.83 13.53
N LEU A 164 -12.81 6.43 14.49
CA LEU A 164 -13.16 6.39 15.91
C LEU A 164 -13.62 7.80 16.30
N GLU A 165 -14.81 7.91 16.88
CA GLU A 165 -15.34 9.18 17.38
C GLU A 165 -15.80 9.01 18.82
N ALA A 166 -15.08 9.62 19.75
CA ALA A 166 -15.44 9.63 21.16
C ALA A 166 -16.32 10.84 21.46
N LYS A 167 -17.44 10.59 22.13
CA LYS A 167 -18.39 11.61 22.55
C LYS A 167 -18.66 11.50 24.05
N ARG A 168 -18.91 12.63 24.70
CA ARG A 168 -19.45 12.66 26.06
C ARG A 168 -20.80 11.96 26.04
N TYR A 169 -20.94 10.89 26.80
CA TYR A 169 -22.19 10.13 26.85
C TYR A 169 -23.29 10.99 27.49
N GLN A 170 -24.48 10.95 26.89
CA GLN A 170 -25.69 11.58 27.42
C GLN A 170 -26.84 10.60 27.27
N ALA A 171 -27.44 10.18 28.39
CA ALA A 171 -28.56 9.24 28.38
C ALA A 171 -29.74 9.81 27.56
N GLY A 172 -30.22 9.06 26.58
CA GLY A 172 -31.30 9.49 25.67
C GLY A 172 -30.90 10.51 24.59
N GLY A 173 -29.65 11.02 24.60
CA GLY A 173 -29.15 11.90 23.55
C GLY A 173 -29.00 11.21 22.20
N LYS A 174 -29.15 11.95 21.09
CA LYS A 174 -28.82 11.44 19.75
C LYS A 174 -27.31 11.60 19.51
N PRO A 175 -26.62 10.65 18.84
CA PRO A 175 -25.16 10.73 18.64
C PRO A 175 -24.66 12.00 17.93
N LYS A 176 -25.51 12.62 17.10
CA LYS A 176 -25.22 13.89 16.42
C LYS A 176 -25.21 15.12 17.33
N ASP A 177 -25.93 15.05 18.45
CA ASP A 177 -26.17 16.18 19.37
C ASP A 177 -25.23 16.10 20.60
N MET A 178 -24.55 14.97 20.80
CA MET A 178 -23.54 14.78 21.85
C MET A 178 -22.20 15.46 21.50
N GLN A 179 -21.58 16.10 22.51
CA GLN A 179 -20.26 16.72 22.41
C GLN A 179 -19.18 15.70 22.01
N THR A 180 -18.53 15.90 20.86
CA THR A 180 -17.35 15.12 20.46
C THR A 180 -16.13 15.54 21.27
N LEU A 181 -15.53 14.60 21.99
CA LEU A 181 -14.31 14.80 22.79
C LEU A 181 -13.07 14.72 21.91
N TRP A 182 -13.03 13.73 21.01
CA TRP A 182 -12.01 13.60 19.97
C TRP A 182 -12.52 12.74 18.81
N LYS A 183 -11.86 12.85 17.67
CA LYS A 183 -12.15 12.06 16.47
C LYS A 183 -10.86 11.70 15.77
N SER A 184 -10.65 10.41 15.52
CA SER A 184 -9.49 9.89 14.80
C SER A 184 -9.95 9.17 13.54
N LYS A 185 -9.47 9.63 12.39
CA LYS A 185 -9.75 9.12 11.04
C LYS A 185 -8.48 8.51 10.46
N ILE A 186 -8.57 7.25 10.06
CA ILE A 186 -7.44 6.44 9.61
C ILE A 186 -7.78 5.95 8.21
N THR A 187 -6.92 6.21 7.22
CA THR A 187 -7.21 5.90 5.82
C THR A 187 -6.02 5.24 5.12
N SER A 188 -6.30 4.39 4.14
CA SER A 188 -5.27 3.79 3.28
C SER A 188 -5.80 3.54 1.86
N THR A 189 -5.02 3.91 0.85
CA THR A 189 -5.38 3.79 -0.56
C THR A 189 -4.41 2.85 -1.29
N GLY A 190 -4.94 1.91 -2.08
CA GLY A 190 -4.14 0.91 -2.79
C GLY A 190 -4.99 -0.18 -3.48
N PRO A 191 -4.38 -1.22 -4.07
CA PRO A 191 -5.07 -2.12 -5.01
C PRO A 191 -5.81 -3.31 -4.39
N SER A 192 -5.25 -3.98 -3.38
CA SER A 192 -5.73 -5.29 -2.91
C SER A 192 -6.79 -5.14 -1.80
N SER A 193 -8.04 -4.81 -2.19
CA SER A 193 -9.22 -4.54 -1.34
C SER A 193 -9.13 -4.88 0.17
N ASP A 194 -9.34 -6.16 0.52
CA ASP A 194 -9.29 -6.84 1.83
C ASP A 194 -9.05 -5.99 3.10
N LEU A 195 -10.12 -5.80 3.89
CA LEU A 195 -10.06 -5.18 5.21
C LEU A 195 -9.43 -6.09 6.28
N ARG A 196 -9.61 -7.41 6.21
CA ARG A 196 -9.15 -8.34 7.25
C ARG A 196 -7.62 -8.39 7.34
N ALA A 197 -6.94 -8.33 6.19
CA ALA A 197 -5.49 -8.17 6.15
C ALA A 197 -5.00 -6.78 6.62
N LEU A 198 -5.79 -5.72 6.40
CA LEU A 198 -5.38 -4.33 6.61
C LEU A 198 -5.70 -3.76 8.00
N MET A 199 -6.80 -4.19 8.64
CA MET A 199 -7.20 -3.71 9.97
C MET A 199 -6.10 -3.77 11.04
N PRO A 200 -5.36 -4.89 11.23
CA PRO A 200 -4.26 -4.91 12.20
C PRO A 200 -3.10 -3.98 11.83
N ILE A 201 -2.85 -3.74 10.54
CA ILE A 201 -1.82 -2.80 10.07
C ILE A 201 -2.28 -1.35 10.33
N MET A 202 -3.54 -1.04 10.03
CA MET A 202 -4.13 0.29 10.27
C MET A 202 -4.19 0.61 11.78
N ALA A 203 -4.53 -0.36 12.62
CA ALA A 203 -4.53 -0.18 14.07
C ALA A 203 -3.11 0.01 14.64
N ALA A 204 -2.14 -0.84 14.25
CA ALA A 204 -0.76 -0.70 14.69
C ALA A 204 -0.12 0.62 14.22
N ALA A 205 -0.41 1.06 12.99
CA ALA A 205 0.07 2.35 12.46
C ALA A 205 -0.58 3.58 13.12
N ALA A 206 -1.87 3.48 13.47
CA ALA A 206 -2.60 4.57 14.12
C ALA A 206 -2.42 4.61 15.64
N ALA A 207 -1.83 3.58 16.24
CA ALA A 207 -1.71 3.41 17.69
C ALA A 207 -1.27 4.69 18.43
N PRO A 208 -0.15 5.37 18.10
CA PRO A 208 0.29 6.55 18.85
C PRO A 208 -0.53 7.83 18.63
N TYR A 209 -1.52 7.82 17.72
CA TYR A 209 -2.26 9.02 17.30
C TYR A 209 -3.75 9.02 17.66
N ILE A 210 -4.30 7.88 18.10
CA ILE A 210 -5.73 7.77 18.45
C ILE A 210 -6.01 8.57 19.74
N GLY A 211 -7.00 9.46 19.70
CA GLY A 211 -7.35 10.34 20.82
C GLY A 211 -6.33 11.43 21.14
N VAL A 212 -5.31 11.61 20.30
CA VAL A 212 -4.30 12.68 20.38
C VAL A 212 -4.56 13.69 19.26
N ASP A 213 -4.26 14.97 19.50
CA ASP A 213 -4.29 15.98 18.44
C ASP A 213 -3.03 15.85 17.57
N THR A 214 -3.19 15.54 16.29
CA THR A 214 -2.06 15.42 15.36
C THR A 214 -1.64 16.73 14.72
N GLY A 215 -2.47 17.79 14.82
CA GLY A 215 -2.33 19.10 14.15
C GLY A 215 -2.46 19.08 12.62
N GLU A 216 -1.96 18.01 12.00
CA GLU A 216 -2.03 17.71 10.57
C GLU A 216 -2.18 16.18 10.38
N THR A 217 -2.47 15.73 9.16
CA THR A 217 -2.49 14.30 8.83
C THR A 217 -1.09 13.69 8.86
N LYS A 218 -0.85 12.72 9.74
CA LYS A 218 0.42 11.96 9.82
C LYS A 218 0.38 10.75 8.90
N VAL A 219 1.39 10.60 8.05
CA VAL A 219 1.49 9.48 7.09
C VAL A 219 2.51 8.46 7.56
N VAL A 220 2.02 7.31 8.02
CA VAL A 220 2.84 6.16 8.42
C VAL A 220 2.99 5.20 7.25
N LYS A 221 4.23 4.80 6.95
CA LYS A 221 4.51 3.66 6.06
C LYS A 221 4.74 2.43 6.91
N MET A 222 4.03 1.35 6.63
CA MET A 222 4.15 0.09 7.36
C MET A 222 4.24 -1.08 6.37
N LYS A 223 5.13 -2.03 6.64
CA LYS A 223 5.24 -3.25 5.85
C LYS A 223 4.12 -4.24 6.26
N LYS A 224 3.69 -5.13 5.37
CA LYS A 224 2.65 -6.14 5.70
C LYS A 224 3.13 -7.18 6.73
N ASP A 225 4.42 -7.43 6.70
CA ASP A 225 5.27 -8.33 7.49
C ASP A 225 6.07 -7.59 8.58
N ASP A 226 5.72 -6.34 8.88
CA ASP A 226 6.37 -5.54 9.92
C ASP A 226 6.25 -6.25 11.30
N PRO A 227 7.37 -6.48 12.04
CA PRO A 227 7.32 -7.19 13.32
C PRO A 227 6.32 -6.60 14.31
N ARG A 228 6.16 -5.27 14.31
CA ARG A 228 5.19 -4.55 15.17
C ARG A 228 3.75 -4.97 14.88
N VAL A 229 3.43 -5.33 13.64
CA VAL A 229 2.09 -5.86 13.26
C VAL A 229 1.92 -7.30 13.73
N ALA A 230 2.99 -8.11 13.72
CA ALA A 230 2.96 -9.49 14.21
C ALA A 230 2.77 -9.53 15.74
N GLU A 231 3.57 -8.76 16.49
CA GLU A 231 3.46 -8.55 17.93
C GLU A 231 2.07 -8.01 18.31
N PHE A 232 1.58 -7.00 17.58
CA PHE A 232 0.24 -6.45 17.78
C PHE A 232 -0.86 -7.50 17.60
N LYS A 233 -0.79 -8.32 16.53
CA LYS A 233 -1.72 -9.44 16.30
C LYS A 233 -1.66 -10.48 17.42
N GLN A 234 -0.47 -10.76 17.97
CA GLN A 234 -0.32 -11.70 19.09
C GLN A 234 -0.98 -11.16 20.36
N ARG A 235 -0.75 -9.89 20.75
CA ARG A 235 -1.43 -9.27 21.91
C ARG A 235 -2.95 -9.28 21.78
N VAL A 236 -3.48 -9.03 20.58
CA VAL A 236 -4.93 -9.04 20.32
C VAL A 236 -5.53 -10.44 20.43
N ARG A 237 -4.75 -11.50 20.14
CA ARG A 237 -5.15 -12.90 20.33
C ARG A 237 -5.07 -13.33 21.79
N GLY A 238 -3.97 -13.06 22.48
CA GLY A 238 -3.77 -13.43 23.89
C GLY A 238 -4.63 -12.64 24.90
N LYS A 239 -5.39 -11.65 24.45
CA LYS A 239 -6.45 -10.96 25.22
C LYS A 239 -7.86 -11.49 24.91
N ALA A 240 -7.99 -12.51 24.05
CA ALA A 240 -9.27 -13.10 23.64
C ALA A 240 -9.49 -14.52 24.20
N GLU A 241 -8.54 -15.01 24.98
CA GLU A 241 -8.56 -16.20 25.85
C GLU A 241 -8.68 -15.74 27.31
#